data_AF-A0A327R0Y8-F1
#
_entry.id   AF-A0A327R0Y8-F1
#
_cell.length_a   1.000
_cell.length_b   1.000
_cell.length_c   1.000
_cell.angle_alpha   90.00
_cell.angle_beta   90.00
_cell.angle_gamma   90.00
#
_symmetry.space_group_name_H-M   'P 1'
#
loop_
_entity.id
_entity.type
_entity.pdbx_description
1 polymer ?
#
loop_
_entity_poly.entity_id
_entity_poly.type
_entity_poly.pdbx_seq_one_letter_code
_entity_poly.pdbx_strand_id
1 'polypeptide(L)'
;MALWFVISLTSCGTPRIVVKETAGPFSNQLPEPNLVFVITKEDPNLNDSLLIGTIATKHNGFIGDCNLRQVKRAAEKEAKEIGGNLIFITRHKLPNTLLNPCHRIRGNIYSVPNPEAFEKEILWNTNRKLKVTDFKGSTKGKPFVAATNAYFGYTTSIKSEENMVIVEVDTYFDCELSYFKNNKDQSLVLNHEQLHFDITEVYARKFIKRLHHEIKSFKDLVKKVERIGNEVNKELQLKQEAYDTAVYSDLSKQSYWDEWTETALEELAMYNNKTISRPYKKD
;
A
#
# COMPACT_ATOMS: atom_id res chain seq x y z
N MET A 1 -5.71 -31.00 24.16
CA MET A 1 -5.12 -31.50 22.89
C MET A 1 -5.13 -30.30 21.94
N ALA A 2 -3.99 -29.62 21.77
CA ALA A 2 -3.94 -28.44 20.90
C ALA A 2 -4.13 -28.89 19.45
N LEU A 3 -5.29 -28.58 18.85
CA LEU A 3 -5.52 -28.82 17.43
C LEU A 3 -4.66 -27.83 16.65
N TRP A 4 -3.64 -28.35 15.97
CA TRP A 4 -2.81 -27.56 15.06
C TRP A 4 -3.46 -27.59 13.67
N PHE A 5 -4.31 -26.63 13.36
CA PHE A 5 -4.72 -26.42 11.98
C PHE A 5 -3.55 -25.78 11.22
N VAL A 6 -2.98 -26.53 10.27
CA VAL A 6 -2.02 -26.01 9.30
C VAL A 6 -2.78 -25.80 8.00
N ILE A 7 -3.30 -24.59 7.80
CA ILE A 7 -3.81 -24.18 6.48
C ILE A 7 -2.60 -24.01 5.58
N SER A 8 -2.58 -24.73 4.46
CA SER A 8 -1.47 -24.74 3.50
C SER A 8 -2.05 -24.57 2.10
N LEU A 9 -2.21 -23.33 1.67
CA LEU A 9 -2.60 -23.03 0.30
C LEU A 9 -1.36 -23.16 -0.61
N THR A 10 -1.24 -24.28 -1.32
CA THR A 10 -0.18 -24.49 -2.30
C THR A 10 -0.62 -24.00 -3.69
N SER A 11 -0.20 -22.79 -4.04
CA SER A 11 -0.10 -22.33 -5.43
C SER A 11 1.35 -21.93 -5.67
N CYS A 12 1.93 -22.42 -6.77
CA CYS A 12 3.35 -22.22 -7.10
C CYS A 12 3.75 -20.74 -7.00
N GLY A 13 4.80 -20.46 -6.22
CA GLY A 13 5.41 -19.14 -6.10
C GLY A 13 4.97 -18.27 -4.91
N THR A 14 4.10 -18.73 -4.00
CA THR A 14 3.70 -17.95 -2.82
C THR A 14 4.60 -18.21 -1.59
N PRO A 15 4.98 -17.17 -0.82
CA PRO A 15 5.73 -17.35 0.42
C PRO A 15 4.96 -18.27 1.37
N ARG A 16 5.58 -19.37 1.82
CA ARG A 16 4.92 -20.27 2.77
C ARG A 16 4.78 -19.57 4.11
N ILE A 17 3.57 -19.17 4.46
CA ILE A 17 3.23 -18.61 5.75
C ILE A 17 2.80 -19.74 6.70
N VAL A 18 3.14 -19.60 7.97
CA VAL A 18 2.62 -20.43 9.05
C VAL A 18 2.00 -19.53 10.06
N VAL A 19 0.71 -19.77 10.29
CA VAL A 19 -0.06 -19.18 11.38
C VAL A 19 -0.16 -20.19 12.52
N LYS A 20 -0.03 -19.70 13.75
CA LYS A 20 -0.34 -20.46 14.96
C LYS A 20 -1.33 -19.66 15.79
N GLU A 21 -2.56 -20.14 15.89
CA GLU A 21 -3.61 -19.54 16.68
C GLU A 21 -3.35 -19.71 18.19
N THR A 22 -3.75 -18.73 18.98
CA THR A 22 -3.83 -18.84 20.44
C THR A 22 -5.14 -19.55 20.80
N ALA A 23 -5.06 -20.66 21.56
CA ALA A 23 -6.25 -21.43 21.95
C ALA A 23 -7.19 -20.59 22.82
N GLY A 24 -8.34 -20.19 22.27
CA GLY A 24 -9.40 -19.47 22.98
C GLY A 24 -10.75 -19.66 22.29
N PRO A 25 -11.87 -19.79 23.03
CA PRO A 25 -13.17 -20.11 22.45
C PRO A 25 -13.86 -18.83 21.96
N PHE A 26 -13.43 -18.26 20.83
CA PHE A 26 -14.13 -17.12 20.22
C PHE A 26 -14.05 -17.15 18.70
N SER A 27 -14.68 -18.17 18.10
CA SER A 27 -15.27 -18.05 16.78
C SER A 27 -16.76 -17.89 16.99
N ASN A 28 -17.30 -16.69 16.85
CA ASN A 28 -18.72 -16.47 16.54
C ASN A 28 -19.09 -15.05 16.12
N GLN A 29 -18.14 -14.11 16.06
CA GLN A 29 -18.30 -12.91 15.24
C GLN A 29 -16.97 -12.67 14.55
N LEU A 30 -16.85 -13.15 13.30
CA LEU A 30 -15.87 -12.57 12.39
C LEU A 30 -16.18 -11.06 12.38
N PRO A 31 -15.24 -10.19 12.75
CA PRO A 31 -15.42 -8.77 12.53
C PRO A 31 -15.81 -8.58 11.06
N GLU A 32 -16.81 -7.74 10.78
CA GLU A 32 -17.12 -7.28 9.43
C GLU A 32 -15.80 -7.04 8.68
N PRO A 33 -15.66 -7.47 7.42
CA PRO A 33 -14.40 -7.39 6.69
C PRO A 33 -13.89 -5.94 6.71
N ASN A 34 -12.99 -5.66 7.65
CA ASN A 34 -12.37 -4.36 7.78
C ASN A 34 -11.49 -4.20 6.54
N LEU A 35 -11.81 -3.20 5.72
CA LEU A 35 -11.00 -2.84 4.55
C LEU A 35 -9.56 -2.52 4.96
N VAL A 36 -9.38 -2.06 6.20
CA VAL A 36 -8.11 -1.62 6.75
C VAL A 36 -7.40 -2.77 7.44
N PHE A 37 -6.16 -3.00 7.04
CA PHE A 37 -5.26 -3.97 7.63
C PHE A 37 -3.88 -3.37 7.80
N VAL A 38 -3.33 -3.44 9.01
CA VAL A 38 -2.05 -2.79 9.33
C VAL A 38 -0.94 -3.82 9.50
N ILE A 39 0.20 -3.57 8.85
CA ILE A 39 1.45 -4.29 9.11
C ILE A 39 2.48 -3.29 9.62
N THR A 40 2.79 -3.36 10.92
CA THR A 40 3.71 -2.43 11.59
C THR A 40 4.92 -3.15 12.18
N LYS A 41 6.04 -2.41 12.30
CA LYS A 41 7.24 -2.83 13.04
C LYS A 41 7.40 -2.08 14.37
N GLU A 42 6.63 -1.02 14.55
CA GLU A 42 6.60 -0.27 15.80
C GLU A 42 5.63 -0.98 16.73
N ASP A 43 6.05 -1.14 17.99
CA ASP A 43 5.23 -1.77 19.02
C ASP A 43 3.98 -0.90 19.23
N PRO A 44 2.80 -1.32 18.75
CA PRO A 44 1.61 -0.54 18.96
C PRO A 44 1.27 -0.66 20.46
N ASN A 45 0.93 0.44 21.12
CA ASN A 45 0.42 0.35 22.49
C ASN A 45 -0.94 -0.37 22.46
N LEU A 46 -0.90 -1.68 22.68
CA LEU A 46 -1.92 -2.65 22.29
C LEU A 46 -2.83 -3.10 23.46
N ASN A 47 -2.98 -2.24 24.48
CA ASN A 47 -3.66 -2.60 25.74
C ASN A 47 -5.09 -3.17 25.57
N ASP A 48 -5.83 -2.70 24.57
CA ASP A 48 -7.20 -3.15 24.27
C ASP A 48 -7.26 -4.11 23.06
N SER A 49 -6.15 -4.73 22.69
CA SER A 49 -6.06 -5.65 21.55
C SER A 49 -6.09 -7.11 21.97
N LEU A 50 -6.65 -7.95 21.11
CA LEU A 50 -6.66 -9.39 21.30
C LEU A 50 -5.54 -10.02 20.47
N LEU A 51 -4.58 -10.67 21.12
CA LEU A 51 -3.59 -11.53 20.47
C LEU A 51 -4.27 -12.83 20.03
N ILE A 52 -4.48 -13.00 18.73
CA ILE A 52 -5.19 -14.15 18.15
C ILE A 52 -4.26 -15.18 17.51
N GLY A 53 -3.00 -14.81 17.27
CA GLY A 53 -2.02 -15.76 16.77
C GLY A 53 -0.64 -15.20 16.54
N THR A 54 0.23 -16.04 15.99
CA THR A 54 1.56 -15.66 15.54
C THR A 54 1.75 -16.09 14.10
N ILE A 55 2.57 -15.34 13.37
CA ILE A 55 2.87 -15.58 11.97
C ILE A 55 4.37 -15.74 11.77
N ALA A 56 4.76 -16.68 10.91
CA ALA A 56 6.14 -16.84 10.49
C ALA A 56 6.22 -17.35 9.05
N THR A 57 7.17 -16.82 8.28
CA THR A 57 7.53 -17.40 6.98
C THR A 57 8.33 -18.70 7.17
N LYS A 58 7.89 -19.81 6.57
CA LYS A 58 8.66 -21.06 6.45
C LYS A 58 9.51 -21.03 5.18
N HIS A 59 10.73 -21.56 5.30
CA HIS A 59 11.59 -21.80 4.15
C HIS A 59 11.38 -23.23 3.68
N ASN A 60 10.95 -23.42 2.44
CA ASN A 60 10.54 -24.72 1.92
C ASN A 60 11.28 -25.06 0.62
N GLY A 61 12.61 -24.94 0.60
CA GLY A 61 13.50 -25.56 -0.40
C GLY A 61 13.30 -25.22 -1.88
N PHE A 62 12.26 -24.46 -2.24
CA PHE A 62 11.92 -24.10 -3.61
C PHE A 62 12.00 -22.58 -3.78
N ILE A 63 12.54 -22.25 -4.94
CA ILE A 63 12.78 -20.92 -5.48
C ILE A 63 11.41 -20.36 -5.89
N GLY A 64 11.07 -19.20 -5.35
CA GLY A 64 9.83 -18.50 -5.64
C GLY A 64 10.06 -17.02 -5.37
N ASP A 65 9.31 -16.16 -6.05
CA ASP A 65 9.38 -14.72 -5.87
C ASP A 65 9.04 -14.41 -4.39
N CYS A 66 10.02 -13.91 -3.65
CA CYS A 66 9.98 -13.77 -2.19
C CYS A 66 10.20 -12.31 -1.77
N ASN A 67 9.76 -11.39 -2.63
CA ASN A 67 9.87 -9.97 -2.35
C ASN A 67 9.04 -9.61 -1.11
N LEU A 68 9.44 -8.55 -0.38
CA LEU A 68 8.79 -8.19 0.88
C LEU A 68 7.29 -7.90 0.71
N ARG A 69 6.87 -7.39 -0.45
CA ARG A 69 5.47 -7.06 -0.76
C ARG A 69 4.60 -8.32 -0.85
N GLN A 70 5.05 -9.34 -1.57
CA GLN A 70 4.38 -10.64 -1.65
C GLN A 70 4.31 -11.33 -0.29
N VAL A 71 5.41 -11.27 0.49
CA VAL A 71 5.44 -11.80 1.86
C VAL A 71 4.42 -11.10 2.75
N LYS A 72 4.34 -9.77 2.69
CA LYS A 72 3.34 -8.98 3.43
C LYS A 72 1.90 -9.30 3.00
N ARG A 73 1.62 -9.38 1.69
CA ARG A 73 0.29 -9.73 1.15
C ARG A 73 -0.16 -11.12 1.57
N ALA A 74 0.72 -12.12 1.47
CA ALA A 74 0.43 -13.48 1.92
C ALA A 74 0.17 -13.49 3.44
N ALA A 75 0.98 -12.76 4.21
CA ALA A 75 0.81 -12.67 5.64
C ALA A 75 -0.50 -11.99 6.06
N GLU A 76 -0.88 -10.90 5.38
CA GLU A 76 -2.16 -10.24 5.56
C GLU A 76 -3.34 -11.18 5.29
N LYS A 77 -3.31 -11.90 4.17
CA LYS A 77 -4.37 -12.86 3.82
C LYS A 77 -4.58 -13.89 4.93
N GLU A 78 -3.50 -14.54 5.36
CA GLU A 78 -3.53 -15.59 6.38
C GLU A 78 -3.95 -15.04 7.76
N ALA A 79 -3.55 -13.82 8.10
CA ALA A 79 -4.01 -13.16 9.31
C ALA A 79 -5.50 -12.81 9.27
N LYS A 80 -6.01 -12.35 8.12
CA LYS A 80 -7.45 -12.07 7.91
C LYS A 80 -8.30 -13.34 8.05
N GLU A 81 -7.81 -14.49 7.58
CA GLU A 81 -8.52 -15.78 7.67
C GLU A 81 -8.81 -16.20 9.12
N ILE A 82 -7.97 -15.80 10.08
CA ILE A 82 -8.18 -16.07 11.51
C ILE A 82 -8.84 -14.89 12.27
N GLY A 83 -9.33 -13.87 11.56
CA GLY A 83 -9.99 -12.70 12.16
C GLY A 83 -9.06 -11.57 12.58
N GLY A 84 -7.80 -11.58 12.11
CA GLY A 84 -6.82 -10.52 12.39
C GLY A 84 -6.97 -9.31 11.49
N ASN A 85 -6.69 -8.14 12.03
CA ASN A 85 -6.65 -6.87 11.29
C ASN A 85 -5.35 -6.08 11.53
N LEU A 86 -4.41 -6.62 12.33
CA LEU A 86 -3.09 -6.06 12.52
C LEU A 86 -2.02 -7.15 12.65
N ILE A 87 -0.89 -6.98 11.97
CA ILE A 87 0.35 -7.74 12.20
C ILE A 87 1.40 -6.81 12.78
N PHE A 88 1.89 -7.16 13.97
CA PHE A 88 3.09 -6.57 14.54
C PHE A 88 4.29 -7.46 14.19
N ILE A 89 5.18 -6.97 13.32
CA ILE A 89 6.40 -7.67 12.91
C ILE A 89 7.43 -7.56 14.04
N THR A 90 7.64 -8.67 14.74
CA THR A 90 8.63 -8.82 15.82
C THR A 90 10.04 -9.10 15.31
N ARG A 91 10.16 -9.65 14.10
CA ARG A 91 11.47 -9.88 13.45
C ARG A 91 11.34 -9.85 11.94
N HIS A 92 12.24 -9.12 11.29
CA HIS A 92 12.43 -9.16 9.84
C HIS A 92 13.88 -9.50 9.50
N LYS A 93 14.11 -10.59 8.76
CA LYS A 93 15.43 -10.98 8.27
C LYS A 93 15.46 -10.83 6.75
N LEU A 94 16.43 -10.05 6.27
CA LEU A 94 16.66 -9.83 4.85
C LEU A 94 17.11 -11.12 4.14
N PRO A 95 16.88 -11.22 2.82
CA PRO A 95 17.50 -12.23 1.97
C PRO A 95 19.03 -12.26 2.15
N ASN A 96 19.60 -13.46 2.10
CA ASN A 96 21.04 -13.68 1.99
C ASN A 96 21.27 -14.67 0.83
N THR A 97 21.99 -14.20 -0.19
CA THR A 97 22.27 -14.91 -1.45
C THR A 97 22.93 -16.27 -1.29
N LEU A 98 23.56 -16.56 -0.14
CA LEU A 98 24.26 -17.82 0.10
C LEU A 98 23.39 -18.93 0.70
N LEU A 99 22.31 -18.59 1.43
CA LEU A 99 21.56 -19.56 2.26
C LEU A 99 20.03 -19.38 2.24
N ASN A 100 19.51 -18.19 1.91
CA ASN A 100 18.06 -17.95 1.92
C ASN A 100 17.68 -16.73 1.05
N PRO A 101 17.12 -16.92 -0.15
CA PRO A 101 16.81 -15.83 -1.06
C PRO A 101 15.55 -15.02 -0.66
N CYS A 102 14.86 -15.39 0.41
CA CYS A 102 13.56 -14.83 0.77
C CYS A 102 13.60 -13.88 1.96
N HIS A 103 12.78 -12.82 1.91
CA HIS A 103 12.44 -12.04 3.09
C HIS A 103 11.73 -12.95 4.10
N ARG A 104 12.18 -12.91 5.35
CA ARG A 104 11.57 -13.70 6.43
C ARG A 104 11.02 -12.80 7.51
N ILE A 105 9.72 -12.91 7.75
CA ILE A 105 9.06 -12.17 8.82
C ILE A 105 8.59 -13.14 9.89
N ARG A 106 8.64 -12.67 11.14
CA ARG A 106 7.89 -13.20 12.27
C ARG A 106 7.10 -12.06 12.87
N GLY A 107 5.92 -12.37 13.38
CA GLY A 107 5.07 -11.38 14.00
C GLY A 107 3.95 -11.98 14.83
N ASN A 108 3.27 -11.09 15.52
CA ASN A 108 2.05 -11.37 16.27
C ASN A 108 0.86 -10.84 15.46
N ILE A 109 -0.23 -11.60 15.44
CA ILE A 109 -1.48 -11.23 14.78
C ILE A 109 -2.44 -10.79 15.87
N TYR A 110 -3.01 -9.60 15.69
CA TYR A 110 -3.98 -9.01 16.60
C TYR A 110 -5.31 -8.75 15.90
N SER A 111 -6.38 -8.84 16.69
CA SER A 111 -7.64 -8.16 16.43
C SER A 111 -7.67 -6.89 17.29
N VAL A 112 -7.62 -5.74 16.64
CA VAL A 112 -7.70 -4.41 17.28
C VAL A 112 -9.05 -3.75 17.00
N PRO A 113 -9.62 -2.99 17.95
CA PRO A 113 -10.90 -2.31 17.74
C PRO A 113 -10.83 -1.20 16.69
N ASN A 114 -9.67 -0.54 16.56
CA ASN A 114 -9.46 0.57 15.62
C ASN A 114 -8.11 0.40 14.88
N PRO A 115 -8.04 -0.39 13.80
CA PRO A 115 -6.81 -0.59 13.04
C PRO A 115 -6.34 0.70 12.35
N GLU A 116 -7.26 1.58 11.94
CA GLU A 116 -6.96 2.87 11.29
C GLU A 116 -6.02 3.73 12.13
N ALA A 117 -6.12 3.67 13.46
CA ALA A 117 -5.23 4.40 14.37
C ALA A 117 -3.73 4.08 14.14
N PHE A 118 -3.42 2.89 13.64
CA PHE A 118 -2.05 2.41 13.44
C PHE A 118 -1.54 2.55 11.99
N GLU A 119 -2.38 3.03 11.06
CA GLU A 119 -1.95 3.30 9.67
C GLU A 119 -0.93 4.45 9.62
N LYS A 120 0.24 4.22 9.03
CA LYS A 120 1.19 5.30 8.72
C LYS A 120 1.03 5.79 7.29
N GLU A 121 0.65 4.88 6.42
CA GLU A 121 0.41 5.14 5.02
C GLU A 121 -0.84 4.40 4.58
N ILE A 122 -1.63 5.03 3.72
CA ILE A 122 -2.81 4.44 3.11
C ILE A 122 -2.52 4.23 1.62
N LEU A 123 -2.72 3.01 1.14
CA LEU A 123 -2.66 2.71 -0.29
C LEU A 123 -3.95 3.17 -0.97
N TRP A 124 -3.82 3.80 -2.14
CA TRP A 124 -4.98 4.26 -2.89
C TRP A 124 -5.87 3.07 -3.26
N ASN A 125 -7.16 3.18 -2.91
CA ASN A 125 -8.18 2.20 -3.23
C ASN A 125 -9.51 2.91 -3.42
N THR A 126 -10.24 2.54 -4.47
CA THR A 126 -11.55 3.13 -4.77
C THR A 126 -12.57 2.99 -3.65
N ASN A 127 -12.42 1.98 -2.78
CA ASN A 127 -13.30 1.68 -1.65
C ASN A 127 -12.79 2.24 -0.32
N ARG A 128 -11.59 2.83 -0.26
CA ARG A 128 -11.02 3.43 0.97
C ARG A 128 -10.79 4.93 0.75
N LYS A 129 -11.84 5.71 0.97
CA LYS A 129 -11.76 7.18 1.01
C LYS A 129 -11.13 7.65 2.32
N LEU A 130 -10.44 8.79 2.26
CA LEU A 130 -9.81 9.45 3.39
C LEU A 130 -10.87 9.96 4.38
N LYS A 131 -10.50 9.95 5.65
CA LYS A 131 -11.25 10.48 6.78
C LYS A 131 -10.37 11.51 7.48
N VAL A 132 -10.97 12.45 8.20
CA VAL A 132 -10.20 13.42 9.02
C VAL A 132 -9.23 12.73 9.99
N THR A 133 -9.60 11.56 10.51
CA THR A 133 -8.75 10.76 11.41
C THR A 133 -7.49 10.17 10.77
N ASP A 134 -7.41 10.16 9.44
CA ASP A 134 -6.23 9.70 8.70
C ASP A 134 -5.12 10.76 8.67
N PHE A 135 -5.45 12.03 8.95
CA PHE A 135 -4.51 13.16 8.97
C PHE A 135 -3.88 13.30 10.36
N LYS A 136 -2.82 12.53 10.61
CA LYS A 136 -2.18 12.38 11.93
C LYS A 136 -1.02 13.35 12.15
N GLY A 137 -0.64 14.11 11.12
CA GLY A 137 0.42 15.10 11.18
C GLY A 137 0.09 16.28 12.09
N SER A 138 1.13 16.85 12.69
CA SER A 138 1.00 18.01 13.58
C SER A 138 0.53 19.26 12.83
N THR A 139 -0.49 19.93 13.38
CA THR A 139 -1.02 21.20 12.86
C THR A 139 -0.27 22.43 13.38
N LYS A 140 0.65 22.26 14.33
CA LYS A 140 1.36 23.37 14.99
C LYS A 140 2.23 24.12 13.98
N GLY A 141 2.02 25.44 13.89
CA GLY A 141 2.80 26.32 13.00
C GLY A 141 2.52 26.12 11.51
N LYS A 142 1.50 25.34 11.14
CA LYS A 142 1.12 25.13 9.75
C LYS A 142 0.22 26.28 9.26
N PRO A 143 0.41 26.79 8.03
CA PRO A 143 -0.36 27.94 7.54
C PRO A 143 -1.78 27.58 7.09
N PHE A 144 -1.98 26.41 6.46
CA PHE A 144 -3.26 26.04 5.84
C PHE A 144 -4.19 25.28 6.79
N VAL A 145 -5.47 25.11 6.41
CA VAL A 145 -6.46 24.38 7.20
C VAL A 145 -6.27 22.87 7.14
N ALA A 146 -5.75 22.36 6.04
CA ALA A 146 -5.32 20.99 5.87
C ALA A 146 -4.18 20.93 4.84
N ALA A 147 -3.49 19.79 4.76
CA ALA A 147 -2.64 19.47 3.64
C ALA A 147 -2.50 17.96 3.51
N THR A 148 -2.54 17.50 2.26
CA THR A 148 -2.32 16.12 1.84
C THR A 148 -0.89 15.92 1.37
N ASN A 149 -0.22 14.92 1.93
CA ASN A 149 1.02 14.40 1.39
C ASN A 149 0.74 13.05 0.72
N ALA A 150 0.54 13.10 -0.59
CA ALA A 150 0.35 11.94 -1.43
C ALA A 150 1.48 11.83 -2.46
N TYR A 151 1.90 10.60 -2.73
CA TYR A 151 2.96 10.32 -3.69
C TYR A 151 2.77 8.95 -4.35
N PHE A 152 3.40 8.73 -5.49
CA PHE A 152 3.50 7.39 -6.07
C PHE A 152 4.95 6.92 -6.04
N GLY A 153 5.12 5.61 -5.83
CA GLY A 153 6.42 4.96 -5.79
C GLY A 153 6.41 3.68 -6.60
N TYR A 154 7.58 3.18 -6.95
CA TYR A 154 7.71 1.89 -7.61
C TYR A 154 8.72 0.99 -6.91
N THR A 155 8.47 -0.31 -6.99
CA THR A 155 9.39 -1.34 -6.53
C THR A 155 9.73 -2.26 -7.69
N THR A 156 10.92 -2.85 -7.64
CA THR A 156 11.36 -3.83 -8.63
C THR A 156 11.65 -5.16 -7.95
N SER A 157 11.24 -6.25 -8.59
CA SER A 157 11.57 -7.61 -8.17
C SER A 157 12.04 -8.42 -9.37
N ILE A 158 12.89 -9.42 -9.13
CA ILE A 158 13.44 -10.28 -10.19
C ILE A 158 12.89 -11.68 -9.96
N LYS A 159 12.19 -12.20 -10.95
CA LYS A 159 11.83 -13.60 -11.06
C LYS A 159 12.88 -14.33 -11.89
N SER A 160 13.89 -14.87 -11.21
CA SER A 160 15.04 -15.48 -11.87
C SER A 160 14.66 -16.69 -12.74
N GLU A 161 13.68 -17.50 -12.34
CA GLU A 161 13.23 -18.68 -13.12
C GLU A 161 12.52 -18.30 -14.42
N GLU A 162 11.71 -17.24 -14.37
CA GLU A 162 10.99 -16.72 -15.54
C GLU A 162 11.90 -15.81 -16.38
N ASN A 163 13.09 -15.48 -15.88
CA ASN A 163 13.99 -14.49 -16.45
C ASN A 163 13.30 -13.13 -16.69
N MET A 164 12.53 -12.68 -15.68
CA MET A 164 11.73 -11.44 -15.73
C MET A 164 12.08 -10.49 -14.60
N VAL A 165 12.06 -9.19 -14.90
CA VAL A 165 11.96 -8.12 -13.91
C VAL A 165 10.50 -7.64 -13.85
N ILE A 166 9.96 -7.54 -12.66
CA ILE A 166 8.63 -7.00 -12.39
C ILE A 166 8.80 -5.61 -11.79
N VAL A 167 8.04 -4.65 -12.31
CA VAL A 167 7.91 -3.31 -11.76
C VAL A 167 6.48 -3.15 -11.27
N GLU A 168 6.33 -2.79 -10.01
CA GLU A 168 5.03 -2.56 -9.39
C GLU A 168 4.97 -1.14 -8.86
N VAL A 169 3.89 -0.42 -9.17
CA VAL A 169 3.68 0.98 -8.79
C VAL A 169 2.52 1.05 -7.80
N ASP A 170 2.70 1.83 -6.75
CA ASP A 170 1.72 2.07 -5.70
C ASP A 170 1.56 3.57 -5.48
N THR A 171 0.39 3.96 -5.00
CA THR A 171 0.04 5.34 -4.66
C THR A 171 -0.25 5.38 -3.17
N TYR A 172 0.42 6.28 -2.47
CA TYR A 172 0.46 6.37 -1.02
C TYR A 172 -0.06 7.72 -0.56
N PHE A 173 -0.84 7.70 0.52
CA PHE A 173 -1.14 8.86 1.35
C PHE A 173 -0.39 8.69 2.67
N ASP A 174 0.47 9.64 3.03
CA ASP A 174 1.24 9.62 4.27
C ASP A 174 0.44 10.28 5.40
N CYS A 175 -0.02 9.47 6.35
CA CYS A 175 -0.84 9.93 7.47
C CYS A 175 -0.08 10.87 8.41
N GLU A 176 1.23 10.64 8.61
CA GLU A 176 2.05 11.37 9.58
C GLU A 176 2.53 12.72 9.03
N LEU A 177 2.63 12.85 7.71
CA LEU A 177 2.97 14.12 7.03
C LEU A 177 1.75 14.92 6.57
N SER A 178 0.56 14.31 6.53
CA SER A 178 -0.70 14.99 6.23
C SER A 178 -1.39 15.48 7.51
N TYR A 179 -1.93 16.69 7.50
CA TYR A 179 -2.57 17.28 8.69
C TYR A 179 -3.93 17.91 8.35
N PHE A 180 -4.82 17.96 9.34
CA PHE A 180 -6.15 18.55 9.19
C PHE A 180 -6.51 19.32 10.48
N LYS A 181 -6.83 20.60 10.34
CA LYS A 181 -7.30 21.45 11.44
C LYS A 181 -8.82 21.37 11.54
N ASN A 182 -9.33 21.43 12.77
CA ASN A 182 -10.75 21.59 12.98
C ASN A 182 -11.24 22.90 12.31
N ASN A 183 -12.23 22.78 11.44
CA ASN A 183 -12.82 23.88 10.69
C ASN A 183 -14.32 23.63 10.51
N LYS A 184 -15.09 24.65 10.08
CA LYS A 184 -16.55 24.54 9.95
C LYS A 184 -16.99 23.72 8.73
N ASP A 185 -16.17 23.68 7.69
CA ASP A 185 -16.50 23.10 6.38
C ASP A 185 -15.70 21.82 6.13
N GLN A 186 -15.62 20.94 7.15
CA GLN A 186 -14.74 19.77 7.12
C GLN A 186 -14.99 18.87 5.91
N SER A 187 -16.25 18.70 5.47
CA SER A 187 -16.59 17.86 4.32
C SER A 187 -16.04 18.44 3.01
N LEU A 188 -16.11 19.75 2.83
CA LEU A 188 -15.56 20.43 1.64
C LEU A 188 -14.04 20.32 1.62
N VAL A 189 -13.40 20.62 2.75
CA VAL A 189 -11.94 20.52 2.88
C VAL A 189 -11.48 19.08 2.69
N LEU A 190 -12.17 18.10 3.28
CA LEU A 190 -11.82 16.68 3.12
C LEU A 190 -11.99 16.22 1.66
N ASN A 191 -13.00 16.70 0.93
CA ASN A 191 -13.13 16.41 -0.50
C ASN A 191 -11.95 16.99 -1.30
N HIS A 192 -11.54 18.22 -0.98
CA HIS A 192 -10.37 18.85 -1.61
C HIS A 192 -9.09 18.02 -1.38
N GLU A 193 -8.85 17.62 -0.13
CA GLU A 193 -7.71 16.79 0.25
C GLU A 193 -7.76 15.38 -0.37
N GLN A 194 -8.94 14.76 -0.45
CA GLN A 194 -9.14 13.50 -1.16
C GLN A 194 -8.76 13.60 -2.63
N LEU A 195 -9.09 14.72 -3.29
CA LEU A 195 -8.80 14.87 -4.70
C LEU A 195 -7.30 14.95 -4.99
N HIS A 196 -6.48 15.55 -4.10
CA HIS A 196 -5.02 15.48 -4.22
C HIS A 196 -4.51 14.02 -4.26
N PHE A 197 -5.10 13.15 -3.45
CA PHE A 197 -4.77 11.71 -3.46
C PHE A 197 -5.23 11.02 -4.75
N ASP A 198 -6.44 11.32 -5.22
CA ASP A 198 -7.00 10.76 -6.46
C ASP A 198 -6.23 11.25 -7.72
N ILE A 199 -5.82 12.52 -7.76
CA ILE A 199 -4.94 13.08 -8.80
C ILE A 199 -3.60 12.33 -8.78
N THR A 200 -3.03 12.07 -7.61
CA THR A 200 -1.77 11.31 -7.50
C THR A 200 -1.91 9.91 -8.11
N GLU A 201 -3.04 9.23 -7.92
CA GLU A 201 -3.32 7.93 -8.55
C GLU A 201 -3.41 8.02 -10.08
N VAL A 202 -4.05 9.07 -10.63
CA VAL A 202 -4.06 9.31 -12.08
C VAL A 202 -2.63 9.37 -12.63
N TYR A 203 -1.73 10.05 -11.92
CA TYR A 203 -0.33 10.16 -12.35
C TYR A 203 0.47 8.88 -12.12
N ALA A 204 0.16 8.08 -11.10
CA ALA A 204 0.71 6.73 -10.96
C ALA A 204 0.31 5.83 -12.15
N ARG A 205 -0.94 5.92 -12.62
CA ARG A 205 -1.41 5.21 -13.83
C ARG A 205 -0.76 5.73 -15.11
N LYS A 206 -0.50 7.03 -15.22
CA LYS A 206 0.28 7.61 -16.33
C LYS A 206 1.73 7.11 -16.31
N PHE A 207 2.34 7.01 -15.13
CA PHE A 207 3.69 6.48 -14.96
C PHE A 207 3.78 5.05 -15.50
N ILE A 208 2.90 4.14 -15.03
CA ILE A 208 2.93 2.75 -15.52
C ILE A 208 2.60 2.63 -17.02
N LYS A 209 1.73 3.49 -17.56
CA LYS A 209 1.45 3.58 -19.00
C LYS A 209 2.72 3.94 -19.79
N ARG A 210 3.50 4.93 -19.35
CA ARG A 210 4.78 5.29 -19.98
C ARG A 210 5.80 4.17 -19.86
N LEU A 211 5.92 3.56 -18.68
CA LEU A 211 6.79 2.40 -18.51
C LEU A 211 6.41 1.26 -19.47
N HIS A 212 5.11 1.04 -19.68
CA HIS A 212 4.63 0.02 -20.60
C HIS A 212 5.13 0.25 -22.04
N HIS A 213 5.11 1.51 -22.49
CA HIS A 213 5.52 1.92 -23.83
C HIS A 213 7.03 2.00 -24.01
N GLU A 214 7.76 2.54 -23.04
CA GLU A 214 9.18 2.91 -23.22
C GLU A 214 10.17 1.88 -22.69
N ILE A 215 9.77 1.05 -21.72
CA ILE A 215 10.62 0.01 -21.14
C ILE A 215 10.32 -1.30 -21.86
N LYS A 216 11.30 -1.85 -22.57
CA LYS A 216 11.19 -3.16 -23.23
C LYS A 216 12.12 -4.21 -22.61
N SER A 217 13.08 -3.78 -21.80
CA SER A 217 14.10 -4.63 -21.19
C SER A 217 14.52 -4.11 -19.81
N PHE A 218 15.25 -4.92 -19.04
CA PHE A 218 15.91 -4.47 -17.81
C PHE A 218 16.89 -3.30 -18.05
N LYS A 219 17.61 -3.30 -19.18
CA LYS A 219 18.52 -2.20 -19.55
C LYS A 219 17.77 -0.89 -19.78
N ASP A 220 16.60 -0.94 -20.43
CA ASP A 220 15.73 0.23 -20.57
C ASP A 220 15.27 0.72 -19.20
N LEU A 221 14.88 -0.20 -18.32
CA LEU A 221 14.41 0.13 -16.98
C LEU A 221 15.47 0.95 -16.24
N VAL A 222 16.70 0.43 -16.16
CA VAL A 222 17.84 1.11 -15.50
C VAL A 222 18.11 2.48 -16.11
N LYS A 223 18.00 2.63 -17.44
CA LYS A 223 18.33 3.88 -18.13
C LYS A 223 17.22 4.94 -18.10
N LYS A 224 15.95 4.53 -18.05
CA LYS A 224 14.82 5.42 -18.37
C LYS A 224 13.85 5.63 -17.21
N VAL A 225 13.77 4.70 -16.24
CA VAL A 225 12.73 4.74 -15.20
C VAL A 225 12.76 6.03 -14.38
N GLU A 226 13.96 6.52 -14.03
CA GLU A 226 14.14 7.75 -13.26
C GLU A 226 13.69 8.97 -14.06
N ARG A 227 14.12 9.08 -15.33
CA ARG A 227 13.68 10.15 -16.23
C ARG A 227 12.15 10.17 -16.35
N ILE A 228 11.54 9.02 -16.64
CA ILE A 228 10.08 8.90 -16.78
C ILE A 228 9.38 9.28 -15.48
N GLY A 229 9.90 8.83 -14.33
CA GLY A 229 9.37 9.18 -13.01
C GLY A 229 9.42 10.69 -12.75
N ASN A 230 10.56 11.32 -13.02
CA ASN A 230 10.75 12.76 -12.85
C ASN A 230 9.83 13.59 -13.76
N GLU A 231 9.67 13.18 -15.02
CA GLU A 231 8.74 13.83 -15.95
C GLU A 231 7.29 13.75 -15.44
N VAL A 232 6.83 12.55 -15.05
CA VAL A 232 5.46 12.34 -14.56
C VAL A 232 5.24 13.06 -13.23
N ASN A 233 6.23 13.07 -12.34
CA ASN A 233 6.15 13.80 -11.07
C ASN A 233 6.07 15.32 -11.29
N LYS A 234 6.82 15.85 -12.25
CA LYS A 234 6.70 17.27 -12.64
C LYS A 234 5.30 17.59 -13.17
N GLU A 235 4.74 16.72 -14.00
CA GLU A 235 3.38 16.91 -14.49
C GLU A 235 2.32 16.78 -13.39
N LEU A 236 2.54 15.91 -12.39
CA LEU A 236 1.70 15.81 -11.19
C LEU A 236 1.73 17.11 -10.39
N GLN A 237 2.92 17.66 -10.11
CA GLN A 237 3.07 18.93 -9.39
C GLN A 237 2.34 20.06 -10.10
N LEU A 238 2.54 20.22 -11.41
CA LEU A 238 1.84 21.23 -12.21
C LEU A 238 0.31 21.04 -12.19
N LYS A 239 -0.18 19.80 -12.13
CA LYS A 239 -1.62 19.53 -12.06
C LYS A 239 -2.20 19.84 -10.69
N GLN A 240 -1.50 19.49 -9.60
CA GLN A 240 -1.91 19.86 -8.25
C GLN A 240 -1.92 21.37 -8.05
N GLU A 241 -0.91 22.09 -8.53
CA GLU A 241 -0.87 23.56 -8.51
C GLU A 241 -2.02 24.19 -9.31
N ALA A 242 -2.32 23.64 -10.50
CA ALA A 242 -3.44 24.11 -11.31
C ALA A 242 -4.80 23.85 -10.63
N TYR A 243 -4.94 22.71 -9.95
CA TYR A 243 -6.13 22.35 -9.18
C TYR A 243 -6.33 23.32 -8.00
N ASP A 244 -5.31 23.48 -7.15
CA ASP A 244 -5.33 24.41 -6.02
C ASP A 244 -5.66 25.83 -6.47
N THR A 245 -4.96 26.33 -7.49
CA THR A 245 -5.18 27.68 -8.04
C THR A 245 -6.63 27.85 -8.51
N ALA A 246 -7.18 26.85 -9.20
CA ALA A 246 -8.53 26.92 -9.72
C ALA A 246 -9.58 26.93 -8.59
N VAL A 247 -9.49 26.00 -7.64
CA VAL A 247 -10.47 25.85 -6.56
C VAL A 247 -10.37 26.97 -5.52
N TYR A 248 -9.16 27.41 -5.17
CA TYR A 248 -9.01 28.56 -4.28
C TYR A 248 -9.51 29.87 -4.89
N SER A 249 -9.48 29.99 -6.22
CA SER A 249 -10.08 31.14 -6.92
C SER A 249 -11.60 31.03 -7.01
N ASP A 250 -12.14 29.81 -7.10
CA ASP A 250 -13.57 29.54 -7.26
C ASP A 250 -13.91 28.12 -6.80
N LEU A 251 -14.51 28.02 -5.61
CA LEU A 251 -14.86 26.73 -4.99
C LEU A 251 -15.83 25.89 -5.83
N SER A 252 -16.62 26.51 -6.72
CA SER A 252 -17.56 25.77 -7.58
C SER A 252 -16.83 24.84 -8.56
N LYS A 253 -15.56 25.13 -8.87
CA LYS A 253 -14.71 24.32 -9.75
C LYS A 253 -14.33 22.97 -9.17
N GLN A 254 -14.54 22.73 -7.86
CA GLN A 254 -14.28 21.43 -7.25
C GLN A 254 -14.97 20.30 -8.03
N SER A 255 -16.26 20.47 -8.37
CA SER A 255 -17.05 19.48 -9.11
C SER A 255 -16.47 19.12 -10.48
N TYR A 256 -15.96 20.13 -11.21
CA TYR A 256 -15.28 19.91 -12.49
C TYR A 256 -14.02 19.06 -12.32
N TRP A 257 -13.26 19.30 -11.25
CA TRP A 257 -12.04 18.55 -10.98
C TRP A 257 -12.31 17.13 -10.46
N ASP A 258 -13.41 16.94 -9.73
CA ASP A 258 -13.92 15.62 -9.34
C ASP A 258 -14.24 14.80 -10.60
N GLU A 259 -15.03 15.36 -11.53
CA GLU A 259 -15.39 14.73 -12.82
C GLU A 259 -14.16 14.45 -13.71
N TRP A 260 -13.23 15.42 -13.79
CA TRP A 260 -11.98 15.25 -14.53
C TRP A 260 -11.16 14.07 -13.99
N THR A 261 -11.08 13.94 -12.67
CA THR A 261 -10.30 12.89 -12.01
C THR A 261 -10.96 11.53 -12.22
N GLU A 262 -12.28 11.44 -12.06
CA GLU A 262 -13.05 10.21 -12.33
C GLU A 262 -12.86 9.74 -13.78
N THR A 263 -13.08 10.64 -14.74
CA THR A 263 -12.87 10.36 -16.17
C THR A 263 -11.43 9.91 -16.45
N ALA A 264 -10.43 10.60 -15.89
CA ALA A 264 -9.02 10.23 -16.10
C ALA A 264 -8.67 8.86 -15.50
N LEU A 265 -9.26 8.49 -14.37
CA LEU A 265 -9.09 7.16 -13.78
C LEU A 265 -9.74 6.09 -14.66
N GLU A 266 -10.93 6.33 -15.21
CA GLU A 266 -11.62 5.43 -16.12
C GLU A 266 -10.86 5.23 -17.44
N GLU A 267 -10.39 6.30 -18.08
CA GLU A 267 -9.55 6.24 -19.29
C GLU A 267 -8.27 5.42 -19.08
N LEU A 268 -7.78 5.40 -17.83
CA LEU A 268 -6.59 4.66 -17.42
C LEU A 268 -6.93 3.34 -16.69
N ALA A 269 -8.17 2.85 -16.76
CA ALA A 269 -8.61 1.66 -16.02
C ALA A 269 -7.79 0.41 -16.36
N MET A 270 -7.32 0.28 -17.61
CA MET A 270 -6.44 -0.83 -18.02
C MET A 270 -5.10 -0.87 -17.26
N TYR A 271 -4.73 0.22 -16.58
CA TYR A 271 -3.51 0.36 -15.80
C TYR A 271 -3.75 0.26 -14.28
N ASN A 272 -4.94 -0.16 -13.82
CA ASN A 272 -5.28 -0.23 -12.39
C ASN A 272 -4.36 -1.16 -11.56
N ASN A 273 -3.93 -2.29 -12.15
CA ASN A 273 -3.07 -3.29 -11.53
C ASN A 273 -1.61 -2.81 -11.44
N LYS A 274 -1.31 -1.64 -12.02
CA LYS A 274 -0.06 -0.87 -11.88
C LYS A 274 1.22 -1.72 -11.89
N THR A 275 1.26 -2.76 -12.74
CA THR A 275 2.34 -3.74 -12.79
C THR A 275 2.76 -3.98 -14.23
N ILE A 276 4.07 -4.03 -14.49
CA ILE A 276 4.64 -4.52 -15.75
C ILE A 276 5.70 -5.57 -15.48
N SER A 277 5.85 -6.52 -16.39
CA SER A 277 6.94 -7.49 -16.40
C SER A 277 7.77 -7.33 -17.68
N ARG A 278 9.10 -7.37 -17.58
CA ARG A 278 10.01 -7.24 -18.73
C ARG A 278 11.11 -8.29 -18.66
N PRO A 279 11.67 -8.71 -19.81
CA PRO A 279 12.81 -9.63 -19.80
C PRO A 279 13.98 -9.09 -18.97
N TYR A 280 14.44 -9.91 -18.03
CA TYR A 280 15.68 -9.71 -17.29
C TYR A 280 16.82 -10.27 -18.14
N LYS A 281 17.58 -9.42 -18.82
CA LYS A 281 18.86 -9.83 -19.42
C LYS A 281 19.93 -8.92 -18.84
N LYS A 282 20.86 -9.54 -18.11
CA LYS A 282 22.04 -8.87 -17.56
C LYS A 282 23.11 -8.89 -18.65
N ASP A 283 22.84 -8.20 -19.75
CA ASP A 283 23.83 -7.96 -20.81
C ASP A 283 24.76 -6.81 -20.40
#